data_AF-A0A068RNN6-F1
#
_entry.id   AF-A0A068RNN6-F1
#
_cell.length_a   1.000
_cell.length_b   1.000
_cell.length_c   1.000
_cell.angle_alpha   90.00
_cell.angle_beta   90.00
_cell.angle_gamma   90.00
#
_symmetry.space_group_name_H-M   'P 1'
#
loop_
_entity.id
_entity.type
_entity.pdbx_description
1 polymer ?
#
loop_
_entity_poly.entity_id
_entity_poly.type
_entity_poly.pdbx_seq_one_letter_code
_entity_poly.pdbx_strand_id
1 'polypeptide(L)'
;MVDHKSLPTHFLGGNSLDLAPQGAVRDYVKAHQGHTVITKVLIANNGMAAMKEIRSVRKWAYETFGDERAIEFTVMATPEDLAGNGEYIRMADNYVEVPGGTNNNNYANVELIVDVAERSGVHAVWAGWGHASENPKLPEMLAQSKNKCVFIGPPLHHYAYIDAILGR
;
A
#
# COMPACT_ATOMS: atom_id res chain seq x y z
N MET A 1 -3.73 22.58 15.18
CA MET A 1 -3.98 21.79 13.96
C MET A 1 -2.72 21.88 13.14
N VAL A 2 -2.13 20.75 12.75
CA VAL A 2 -0.89 20.75 11.96
C VAL A 2 -1.21 21.25 10.56
N ASP A 3 -0.43 22.21 10.06
CA ASP A 3 -0.57 22.66 8.68
C ASP A 3 0.14 21.68 7.75
N HIS A 4 -0.65 20.93 6.98
CA HIS A 4 -0.13 19.96 6.01
C HIS A 4 0.18 20.61 4.65
N LYS A 5 -0.09 21.91 4.44
CA LYS A 5 0.12 22.59 3.15
C LYS A 5 1.59 22.66 2.74
N SER A 6 2.51 22.59 3.70
CA SER A 6 3.96 22.58 3.44
C SER A 6 4.51 21.19 3.14
N LEU A 7 3.71 20.13 3.28
CA LEU A 7 4.16 18.77 2.97
C LEU A 7 4.29 18.59 1.46
N PRO A 8 5.33 17.88 0.99
CA PRO A 8 5.41 17.46 -0.40
C PRO A 8 4.13 16.72 -0.83
N THR A 9 3.62 17.07 -2.01
CA THR A 9 2.33 16.58 -2.51
C THR A 9 2.27 15.06 -2.68
N HIS A 10 3.42 14.40 -2.87
CA HIS A 10 3.49 12.93 -2.97
C HIS A 10 3.21 12.19 -1.66
N PHE A 11 3.21 12.87 -0.51
CA PHE A 11 2.71 12.29 0.74
C PHE A 11 1.19 12.42 0.89
N LEU A 12 0.57 13.35 0.16
CA LEU A 12 -0.86 13.65 0.30
C LEU A 12 -1.68 12.74 -0.62
N GLY A 13 -2.27 11.69 -0.04
CA GLY A 13 -3.08 10.74 -0.79
C GLY A 13 -4.48 11.25 -1.12
N GLY A 14 -5.17 10.55 -2.03
CA GLY A 14 -6.47 10.95 -2.58
C GLY A 14 -7.63 10.96 -1.57
N ASN A 15 -7.58 10.11 -0.54
CA ASN A 15 -8.60 10.04 0.50
C ASN A 15 -8.27 10.93 1.71
N SER A 16 -8.26 12.26 1.49
CA SER A 16 -7.96 13.24 2.55
C SER A 16 -9.02 13.23 3.67
N LEU A 17 -8.70 13.82 4.84
CA LEU A 17 -9.67 13.97 5.94
C LEU A 17 -10.99 14.66 5.53
N ASP A 18 -10.95 15.55 4.54
CA ASP A 18 -12.13 16.28 4.07
C ASP A 18 -13.01 15.44 3.13
N LEU A 19 -12.41 14.49 2.41
CA LEU A 19 -13.10 13.61 1.46
C LEU A 19 -13.49 12.26 2.06
N ALA A 20 -12.73 11.78 3.05
CA ALA A 20 -12.93 10.47 3.64
C ALA A 20 -14.29 10.37 4.34
N PRO A 21 -15.01 9.23 4.18
CA PRO A 21 -16.24 8.98 4.91
C PRO A 21 -16.04 9.08 6.43
N GLN A 22 -17.10 9.47 7.16
CA GLN A 22 -17.08 9.45 8.62
C GLN A 22 -16.87 8.02 9.13
N GLY A 23 -16.05 7.86 10.16
CA GLY A 23 -15.75 6.56 10.74
C GLY A 23 -14.57 6.60 11.70
N ALA A 24 -14.41 5.54 12.49
CA ALA A 24 -13.42 5.46 13.56
C ALA A 24 -11.98 5.73 13.09
N VAL A 25 -11.61 5.21 11.91
CA VAL A 25 -10.27 5.43 11.34
C VAL A 25 -10.05 6.90 10.97
N ARG A 26 -11.05 7.56 10.37
CA ARG A 26 -10.97 8.99 10.04
C ARG A 26 -10.82 9.85 11.30
N ASP A 27 -11.64 9.58 12.31
CA ASP A 27 -11.62 10.32 13.56
C ASP A 27 -10.29 10.14 14.30
N TYR A 28 -9.76 8.91 14.28
CA TYR A 28 -8.43 8.61 14.80
C TYR A 28 -7.33 9.37 14.05
N VAL A 29 -7.32 9.34 12.72
CA VAL A 29 -6.33 10.09 11.92
C VAL A 29 -6.40 11.58 12.24
N LYS A 30 -7.61 12.15 12.34
CA LYS A 30 -7.82 13.56 12.70
C LYS A 30 -7.31 13.88 14.11
N ALA A 31 -7.64 13.05 15.10
CA ALA A 31 -7.21 13.23 16.48
C ALA A 31 -5.68 13.14 16.63
N HIS A 32 -5.03 12.31 15.80
CA HIS A 32 -3.59 12.12 15.76
C HIS A 32 -2.88 13.01 14.72
N GLN A 33 -3.56 14.04 14.19
CA GLN A 33 -2.97 15.06 13.33
C GLN A 33 -2.39 14.51 12.01
N GLY A 34 -2.96 13.42 11.48
CA GLY A 34 -2.67 12.92 10.14
C GLY A 34 -3.50 13.62 9.06
N HIS A 35 -3.13 13.42 7.78
CA HIS A 35 -3.73 14.12 6.65
C HIS A 35 -4.61 13.24 5.73
N THR A 36 -4.26 11.97 5.57
CA THR A 36 -4.90 11.03 4.63
C THR A 36 -5.41 9.82 5.39
N VAL A 37 -6.66 9.43 5.12
CA VAL A 37 -7.31 8.28 5.76
C VAL A 37 -7.07 7.05 4.89
N ILE A 38 -6.31 6.08 5.40
CA ILE A 38 -6.02 4.83 4.71
C ILE A 38 -6.85 3.72 5.36
N THR A 39 -7.90 3.28 4.69
CA THR A 39 -8.71 2.11 5.08
C THR A 39 -8.67 0.96 4.07
N LYS A 40 -7.94 1.12 2.95
CA LYS A 40 -7.83 0.13 1.88
C LYS A 40 -6.40 0.08 1.39
N VAL A 41 -5.77 -1.08 1.49
CA VAL A 41 -4.35 -1.28 1.16
C VAL A 41 -4.22 -2.39 0.12
N LEU A 42 -3.48 -2.11 -0.95
CA LEU A 42 -2.98 -3.15 -1.85
C LEU A 42 -1.63 -3.65 -1.34
N ILE A 43 -1.47 -4.96 -1.25
CA ILE A 43 -0.18 -5.60 -1.00
C ILE A 43 0.41 -6.06 -2.34
N ALA A 44 1.50 -5.40 -2.74
CA ALA A 44 2.29 -5.71 -3.94
C ALA A 44 3.43 -6.69 -3.60
N ASN A 45 3.10 -7.77 -2.88
CA ASN A 45 4.02 -8.81 -2.42
C ASN A 45 3.22 -10.09 -2.13
N ASN A 46 3.90 -11.21 -1.92
CA ASN A 46 3.29 -12.49 -1.58
C ASN A 46 3.93 -13.14 -0.33
N GLY A 47 3.56 -14.40 -0.07
CA GLY A 47 4.20 -15.23 0.95
C GLY A 47 4.23 -14.61 2.35
N MET A 48 5.38 -14.73 3.02
CA MET A 48 5.57 -14.27 4.41
C MET A 48 5.47 -12.76 4.58
N ALA A 49 5.88 -11.97 3.58
CA ALA A 49 5.79 -10.52 3.62
C ALA A 49 4.33 -10.08 3.72
N ALA A 50 3.49 -10.57 2.80
CA ALA A 50 2.07 -10.28 2.77
C ALA A 50 1.36 -10.73 4.07
N MET A 51 1.64 -11.95 4.54
CA MET A 51 1.05 -12.44 5.80
C MET A 51 1.43 -11.57 7.00
N LYS A 52 2.69 -11.15 7.08
CA LYS A 52 3.17 -10.34 8.21
C LYS A 52 2.51 -8.97 8.24
N GLU A 53 2.36 -8.33 7.07
CA GLU A 53 1.67 -7.05 6.97
C GLU A 53 0.21 -7.17 7.44
N ILE A 54 -0.54 -8.11 6.87
CA ILE A 54 -1.95 -8.33 7.24
C ILE A 54 -2.08 -8.58 8.74
N ARG A 55 -1.30 -9.52 9.31
CA ARG A 55 -1.40 -9.85 10.76
C ARG A 55 -1.09 -8.64 11.64
N SER A 56 -0.10 -7.84 11.28
CA SER A 56 0.36 -6.74 12.12
C SER A 56 -0.65 -5.60 12.13
N VAL A 57 -1.14 -5.22 10.95
CA VAL A 57 -2.12 -4.15 10.83
C VAL A 57 -3.46 -4.58 11.43
N ARG A 58 -3.91 -5.82 11.21
CA ARG A 58 -5.16 -6.31 11.82
C ARG A 58 -5.10 -6.38 13.34
N LYS A 59 -3.95 -6.80 13.90
CA LYS A 59 -3.74 -6.76 15.35
C LYS A 59 -3.88 -5.33 15.88
N TRP A 60 -3.17 -4.39 15.27
CA TRP A 60 -3.25 -2.98 15.65
C TRP A 60 -4.66 -2.41 15.48
N ALA A 61 -5.34 -2.74 14.38
CA ALA A 61 -6.70 -2.29 14.09
C ALA A 61 -7.69 -2.82 15.13
N TYR A 62 -7.58 -4.08 15.53
CA TYR A 62 -8.39 -4.65 16.60
C TYR A 62 -8.13 -3.97 17.95
N GLU A 63 -6.87 -3.77 18.31
CA GLU A 63 -6.49 -3.10 19.57
C GLU A 63 -6.92 -1.63 19.62
N THR A 64 -6.98 -0.96 18.46
CA THR A 64 -7.27 0.48 18.36
C THR A 64 -8.76 0.78 18.14
N PHE A 65 -9.44 -0.03 17.34
CA PHE A 65 -10.82 0.21 16.89
C PHE A 65 -11.81 -0.86 17.33
N GLY A 66 -11.36 -1.96 17.93
CA GLY A 66 -12.20 -3.13 18.21
C GLY A 66 -12.61 -3.92 16.96
N ASP A 67 -12.03 -3.60 15.80
CA ASP A 67 -12.35 -4.19 14.51
C ASP A 67 -11.06 -4.52 13.75
N GLU A 68 -10.76 -5.82 13.59
CA GLU A 68 -9.58 -6.27 12.85
C GLU A 68 -9.66 -5.94 11.35
N ARG A 69 -10.85 -5.67 10.82
CA ARG A 69 -11.12 -5.35 9.41
C ARG A 69 -11.31 -3.85 9.17
N ALA A 70 -11.00 -3.00 10.16
CA ALA A 70 -11.03 -1.54 9.98
C ALA A 70 -10.11 -1.06 8.84
N ILE A 71 -9.09 -1.87 8.50
CA ILE A 71 -8.23 -1.71 7.32
C ILE A 71 -8.42 -2.93 6.42
N GLU A 72 -8.95 -2.70 5.23
CA GLU A 72 -9.20 -3.71 4.20
C GLU A 72 -7.93 -3.98 3.38
N PHE A 73 -7.64 -5.25 3.13
CA PHE A 73 -6.50 -5.69 2.32
C PHE A 73 -6.95 -6.32 1.01
N THR A 74 -6.44 -5.77 -0.09
CA THR A 74 -6.43 -6.42 -1.40
C THR A 74 -5.04 -6.97 -1.67
N VAL A 75 -4.92 -8.21 -2.14
CA VAL A 75 -3.63 -8.81 -2.50
C VAL A 75 -3.55 -9.15 -3.99
N MET A 76 -2.36 -9.10 -4.56
CA MET A 76 -2.09 -9.68 -5.87
C MET A 76 -1.86 -11.19 -5.72
N ALA A 77 -2.38 -12.00 -6.63
CA ALA A 77 -2.20 -13.45 -6.63
C ALA A 77 -1.88 -13.97 -8.03
N THR A 78 -0.77 -14.69 -8.18
CA THR A 78 -0.49 -15.36 -9.45
C THR A 78 -1.20 -16.71 -9.53
N PRO A 79 -1.34 -17.33 -10.73
CA PRO A 79 -1.83 -18.69 -10.84
C PRO A 79 -1.06 -19.69 -9.99
N GLU A 80 0.25 -19.50 -9.82
CA GLU A 80 1.10 -20.33 -8.97
C GLU A 80 0.79 -20.15 -7.47
N ASP A 81 0.56 -18.92 -7.01
CA ASP A 81 0.16 -18.65 -5.62
C ASP A 81 -1.24 -19.23 -5.32
N LEU A 82 -2.16 -19.15 -6.28
CA LEU A 82 -3.51 -19.73 -6.18
C LEU A 82 -3.45 -21.26 -6.14
N ALA A 83 -2.67 -21.88 -7.04
CA ALA A 83 -2.46 -23.33 -7.06
C ALA A 83 -1.74 -23.84 -5.80
N GLY A 84 -0.79 -23.05 -5.28
CA GLY A 84 -0.10 -23.30 -4.02
C GLY A 84 -0.95 -23.03 -2.78
N ASN A 85 -2.18 -22.55 -2.95
CA ASN A 85 -3.14 -22.26 -1.90
C ASN A 85 -2.56 -21.28 -0.85
N GLY A 86 -1.97 -20.17 -1.34
CA GLY A 86 -1.25 -19.18 -0.54
C GLY A 86 -2.06 -18.64 0.63
N GLU A 87 -1.55 -18.79 1.84
CA GLU A 87 -2.24 -18.39 3.08
C GLU A 87 -2.58 -16.88 3.09
N TYR A 88 -1.70 -16.03 2.56
CA TYR A 88 -1.95 -14.59 2.49
C TYR A 88 -3.20 -14.24 1.66
N ILE A 89 -3.56 -15.06 0.67
CA ILE A 89 -4.76 -14.88 -0.17
C ILE A 89 -6.01 -15.15 0.66
N ARG A 90 -6.02 -16.22 1.47
CA ARG A 90 -7.12 -16.52 2.41
C ARG A 90 -7.25 -15.47 3.50
N MET A 91 -6.12 -14.91 3.92
CA MET A 91 -6.10 -13.87 4.94
C MET A 91 -6.67 -12.55 4.43
N ALA A 92 -6.44 -12.19 3.17
CA ALA A 92 -6.90 -10.94 2.59
C ALA A 92 -8.43 -10.80 2.55
N ASP A 93 -8.91 -9.58 2.37
CA ASP A 93 -10.34 -9.29 2.18
C ASP A 93 -10.73 -9.52 0.71
N ASN A 94 -9.84 -9.13 -0.19
CA ASN A 94 -9.98 -9.29 -1.64
C ASN A 94 -8.67 -9.76 -2.26
N TYR A 95 -8.74 -10.36 -3.45
CA TYR A 95 -7.55 -10.61 -4.27
C TYR A 95 -7.80 -10.26 -5.73
N VAL A 96 -6.72 -9.92 -6.43
CA VAL A 96 -6.69 -9.68 -7.87
C VAL A 96 -5.72 -10.67 -8.50
N GLU A 97 -6.21 -11.46 -9.45
CA GLU A 97 -5.35 -12.36 -10.22
C GLU A 97 -4.45 -11.54 -11.15
N VAL A 98 -3.16 -11.89 -11.17
CA VAL A 98 -2.12 -11.23 -11.97
C VAL A 98 -1.32 -12.26 -12.77
N PRO A 99 -0.58 -11.85 -13.82
CA PRO A 99 0.17 -12.80 -14.64
C PRO A 99 1.18 -13.65 -13.83
N GLY A 100 1.29 -14.93 -14.17
CA GLY A 100 2.27 -15.85 -13.57
C GLY A 100 3.70 -15.69 -14.09
N GLY A 101 4.52 -16.70 -13.81
CA GLY A 101 5.95 -16.73 -14.15
C GLY A 101 6.81 -15.82 -13.27
N THR A 102 7.92 -15.35 -13.82
CA THR A 102 8.90 -14.54 -13.07
C THR A 102 8.30 -13.24 -12.53
N ASN A 103 8.83 -12.75 -11.41
CA ASN A 103 8.26 -11.60 -10.70
C ASN A 103 8.15 -10.30 -11.52
N ASN A 104 8.96 -10.13 -12.57
CA ASN A 104 8.90 -9.02 -13.52
C ASN A 104 7.54 -8.93 -14.26
N ASN A 105 6.74 -10.00 -14.25
CA ASN A 105 5.39 -10.01 -14.82
C ASN A 105 4.32 -9.57 -13.81
N ASN A 106 4.62 -9.57 -12.51
CA ASN A 106 3.67 -9.40 -11.42
C ASN A 106 4.19 -8.46 -10.33
N TYR A 107 4.72 -8.99 -9.23
CA TYR A 107 5.09 -8.27 -8.01
C TYR A 107 6.22 -7.26 -8.19
N ALA A 108 7.06 -7.40 -9.22
CA ALA A 108 8.10 -6.43 -9.57
C ALA A 108 7.69 -5.49 -10.73
N ASN A 109 6.49 -5.67 -11.29
CA ASN A 109 5.98 -4.85 -12.38
C ASN A 109 5.26 -3.61 -11.85
N VAL A 110 5.96 -2.48 -11.84
CA VAL A 110 5.43 -1.21 -11.31
C VAL A 110 4.17 -0.75 -12.04
N GLU A 111 4.14 -0.84 -13.37
CA GLU A 111 2.98 -0.40 -14.17
C GLU A 111 1.74 -1.22 -13.83
N LEU A 112 1.89 -2.54 -13.71
CA LEU A 112 0.81 -3.43 -13.30
C LEU A 112 0.35 -3.15 -11.87
N ILE A 113 1.27 -2.94 -10.93
CA ILE A 113 0.91 -2.63 -9.54
C ILE A 113 0.07 -1.35 -9.48
N VAL A 114 0.47 -0.31 -10.21
CA VAL A 114 -0.26 0.96 -10.28
C VAL A 114 -1.63 0.77 -10.90
N ASP A 115 -1.74 0.01 -12.00
CA ASP A 115 -3.02 -0.32 -12.63
C ASP A 115 -3.95 -1.08 -11.67
N VAL A 116 -3.45 -2.09 -10.97
CA VAL A 116 -4.22 -2.84 -9.97
C VAL A 116 -4.66 -1.92 -8.83
N ALA A 117 -3.79 -1.02 -8.36
CA ALA A 117 -4.13 -0.06 -7.32
C ALA A 117 -5.25 0.90 -7.75
N GLU A 118 -5.20 1.39 -9.00
CA GLU A 118 -6.24 2.24 -9.56
C GLU A 118 -7.57 1.52 -9.66
N ARG A 119 -7.59 0.31 -10.25
CA ARG A 119 -8.81 -0.48 -10.44
C ARG A 119 -9.43 -0.95 -9.13
N SER A 120 -8.62 -1.24 -8.12
CA SER A 120 -9.08 -1.70 -6.81
C SER A 120 -9.55 -0.55 -5.91
N GLY A 121 -9.32 0.70 -6.30
CA GLY A 121 -9.72 1.87 -5.51
C GLY A 121 -9.06 1.92 -4.13
N VAL A 122 -7.84 1.39 -4.01
CA VAL A 122 -7.10 1.40 -2.74
C VAL A 122 -6.58 2.79 -2.42
N HIS A 123 -6.38 3.07 -1.13
CA HIS A 123 -5.84 4.34 -0.66
C HIS A 123 -4.31 4.32 -0.60
N ALA A 124 -3.73 3.12 -0.43
CA ALA A 124 -2.30 2.95 -0.29
C ALA A 124 -1.81 1.61 -0.84
N VAL A 125 -0.52 1.53 -1.12
CA VAL A 125 0.18 0.32 -1.55
C VAL A 125 1.36 0.05 -0.63
N TRP A 126 1.50 -1.20 -0.20
CA TRP A 126 2.65 -1.71 0.54
C TRP A 126 3.38 -2.76 -0.27
N ALA A 127 4.71 -2.61 -0.40
CA ALA A 127 5.55 -3.55 -1.16
C ALA A 127 6.49 -4.38 -0.27
N GLY A 128 6.59 -4.07 1.03
CA GLY A 128 7.46 -4.81 1.95
C GLY A 128 8.93 -4.82 1.52
N TRP A 129 9.47 -6.02 1.30
CA TRP A 129 10.85 -6.25 0.85
C TRP A 129 10.90 -7.15 -0.39
N GLY A 130 11.97 -7.02 -1.18
CA GLY A 130 12.09 -7.68 -2.48
C GLY A 130 11.15 -7.09 -3.54
N HIS A 131 11.09 -7.70 -4.72
CA HIS A 131 10.24 -7.25 -5.81
C HIS A 131 10.42 -5.75 -6.15
N ALA A 132 9.33 -4.98 -6.23
CA ALA A 132 9.37 -3.54 -6.50
C ALA A 132 9.60 -2.66 -5.26
N SER A 133 9.88 -3.23 -4.08
CA SER A 133 10.01 -2.46 -2.83
C SER A 133 11.08 -1.36 -2.89
N GLU A 134 12.19 -1.62 -3.57
CA GLU A 134 13.30 -0.68 -3.76
C GLU A 134 13.24 0.06 -5.10
N ASN A 135 12.17 -0.13 -5.89
CA ASN A 135 12.04 0.54 -7.18
C ASN A 135 11.51 1.98 -6.99
N PRO A 136 12.33 3.02 -7.24
CA PRO A 136 11.93 4.41 -7.01
C PRO A 136 10.73 4.86 -7.85
N LYS A 137 10.48 4.20 -9.00
CA LYS A 137 9.33 4.51 -9.86
C LYS A 137 8.00 4.15 -9.21
N LEU A 138 7.98 3.18 -8.29
CA LEU A 138 6.76 2.74 -7.64
C LEU A 138 6.10 3.87 -6.83
N PRO A 139 6.75 4.48 -5.82
CA PRO A 139 6.15 5.59 -5.08
C PRO A 139 5.84 6.79 -5.98
N GLU A 140 6.66 7.06 -7.00
CA GLU A 140 6.44 8.17 -7.93
C GLU A 140 5.14 7.97 -8.74
N MET A 141 4.98 6.82 -9.38
CA MET A 141 3.81 6.54 -10.22
C MET A 141 2.53 6.41 -9.38
N LEU A 142 2.62 5.86 -8.16
CA LEU A 142 1.47 5.82 -7.24
C LEU A 142 1.01 7.23 -6.83
N ALA A 143 1.94 8.14 -6.55
CA ALA A 143 1.59 9.53 -6.22
C ALA A 143 0.96 10.28 -7.41
N GLN A 144 1.33 9.91 -8.64
CA GLN A 144 0.78 10.47 -9.89
C GLN A 144 -0.50 9.76 -10.37
N SER A 145 -0.84 8.61 -9.80
CA SER A 145 -2.05 7.85 -10.15
C SER A 145 -3.32 8.66 -9.93
N LYS A 146 -4.41 8.28 -10.61
CA LYS A 146 -5.72 8.94 -10.49
C LYS A 146 -6.23 8.97 -9.06
N ASN A 147 -5.96 7.90 -8.30
CA ASN A 147 -6.38 7.76 -6.91
C ASN A 147 -5.39 8.41 -5.92
N LYS A 148 -4.23 8.91 -6.39
CA LYS A 148 -3.12 9.40 -5.56
C LYS A 148 -2.82 8.43 -4.42
N CYS A 149 -2.53 7.19 -4.79
CA CYS A 149 -2.26 6.13 -3.82
C CYS A 149 -1.00 6.46 -3.01
N VAL A 150 -1.08 6.37 -1.68
CA VAL A 150 0.07 6.56 -0.80
C VAL A 150 0.97 5.31 -0.86
N PHE A 151 2.27 5.49 -1.02
CA PHE A 151 3.22 4.41 -0.82
C PHE A 151 3.57 4.26 0.67
N ILE A 152 3.36 3.07 1.24
CA ILE A 152 3.74 2.76 2.62
C ILE A 152 5.21 2.34 2.61
N GLY A 153 6.10 3.33 2.59
CA GLY A 153 7.54 3.17 2.51
C GLY A 153 8.25 4.50 2.28
N PRO A 154 9.56 4.50 2.02
CA PRO A 154 10.30 5.73 1.75
C PRO A 154 9.89 6.36 0.40
N PRO A 155 9.90 7.70 0.30
CA PRO A 155 9.65 8.40 -0.96
C PRO A 155 10.89 8.38 -1.88
N LEU A 156 10.70 8.74 -3.15
CA LEU A 156 11.74 8.81 -4.19
C LEU A 156 13.03 9.50 -3.74
N HIS A 157 12.95 10.66 -3.10
CA HIS A 157 14.14 11.44 -2.70
C HIS A 157 15.06 10.72 -1.72
N HIS A 158 14.56 9.73 -1.00
CA HIS A 158 15.39 8.91 -0.12
C HIS A 158 16.30 7.96 -0.92
N TYR A 159 15.82 7.44 -2.05
CA TYR A 159 16.60 6.59 -2.95
C TYR A 159 17.68 7.37 -3.69
N ALA A 160 17.37 8.58 -4.17
CA ALA A 160 18.36 9.44 -4.82
C ALA A 160 19.56 9.79 -3.90
N TYR A 161 19.31 9.90 -2.58
CA TYR A 161 20.37 10.11 -1.61
C TYR A 161 21.21 8.85 -1.36
N ILE A 162 20.58 7.67 -1.37
CA ILE A 162 21.26 6.38 -1.25
C ILE A 162 22.12 6.10 -2.49
N ASP A 163 21.59 6.33 -3.69
CA ASP A 163 22.32 6.16 -4.96
C ASP A 163 23.55 7.08 -5.03
N ALA A 164 23.39 8.34 -4.59
CA ALA A 164 24.49 9.30 -4.49
C ALA A 164 25.58 8.86 -3.49
N ILE A 165 25.23 8.18 -2.39
CA ILE A 165 26.20 7.64 -1.42
C ILE A 165 26.86 6.36 -1.94
N LEU A 166 26.08 5.49 -2.60
CA LEU A 166 26.54 4.18 -3.07
C LEU A 166 27.24 4.25 -4.44
N GLY A 167 27.27 5.41 -5.09
CA GLY A 167 27.92 5.62 -6.37
C GLY A 167 27.28 4.82 -7.50
N ARG A 168 25.95 4.63 -7.45
CA ARG A 168 25.16 3.92 -8.45
C ARG A 168 24.26 4.87 -9.21
#